data_AF-A0AAV4RKB5-F1
#
_entry.id   AF-A0AAV4RKB5-F1
#
_cell.length_a   1.000
_cell.length_b   1.000
_cell.length_c   1.000
_cell.angle_alpha   90.00
_cell.angle_beta   90.00
_cell.angle_gamma   90.00
#
_symmetry.space_group_name_H-M   'P 1'
#
loop_
_entity.id
_entity.type
_entity.pdbx_description
1 polymer ?
#
loop_
_entity_poly.entity_id
_entity_poly.type
_entity_poly.pdbx_seq_one_letter_code
_entity_poly.pdbx_strand_id
1 'polypeptide(L)'
;MCHLFTDHKKKKMRYMKGEMGDDSRKPKCLLDVLLKLHMEDQVLDEEGVRQEVDTFISAGHDSTAVAVKWALYLIGLYPEVQDKIHQRAGQRIGS
;
A
#
# COMPACT_ATOMS: atom_id res chain seq x y z
N MET A 1 -5.55 10.15 0.58
CA MET A 1 -5.47 10.24 -0.90
C MET A 1 -4.65 11.46 -1.36
N CYS A 2 -4.94 12.69 -0.90
CA CYS A 2 -4.18 13.89 -1.31
C CYS A 2 -2.68 13.88 -0.99
N HIS A 3 -2.24 13.23 0.09
CA HIS A 3 -0.81 13.23 0.49
C HIS A 3 0.07 12.32 -0.39
N LEU A 4 -0.50 11.27 -1.02
CA LEU A 4 0.28 10.45 -1.95
C LEU A 4 0.67 11.26 -3.19
N PHE A 5 -0.25 12.05 -3.75
CA PHE A 5 0.00 12.85 -4.96
C PHE A 5 1.11 13.91 -4.77
N THR A 6 1.24 14.49 -3.57
CA THR A 6 2.32 15.43 -3.25
C THR A 6 3.68 14.74 -3.15
N ASP A 7 3.71 13.50 -2.64
CA ASP A 7 4.92 12.69 -2.58
C ASP A 7 5.34 12.20 -3.97
N HIS A 8 4.38 11.87 -4.85
CA HIS A 8 4.64 11.53 -6.25
C HIS A 8 5.44 12.61 -7.00
N LYS A 9 5.10 13.90 -6.82
CA LYS A 9 5.85 15.00 -7.46
C LYS A 9 7.28 15.12 -6.93
N LYS A 10 7.48 15.00 -5.61
CA LYS A 10 8.82 15.05 -5.00
C LYS A 10 9.67 13.86 -5.41
N LYS A 11 9.09 12.67 -5.46
CA LYS A 11 9.80 11.44 -5.85
C LYS A 11 10.17 11.47 -7.34
N LYS A 12 9.25 11.86 -8.23
CA LYS A 12 9.53 12.07 -9.68
C LYS A 12 10.67 13.09 -9.90
N MET A 13 10.68 14.19 -9.13
CA MET A 13 11.76 15.19 -9.18
C MET A 13 13.13 14.62 -8.75
N ARG A 14 13.17 13.77 -7.72
CA ARG A 14 14.42 13.10 -7.28
C ARG A 14 14.91 12.07 -8.30
N TYR A 15 13.99 11.36 -8.95
CA TYR A 15 14.30 10.44 -10.05
C TYR A 15 14.85 11.17 -11.28
N MET A 16 14.22 12.26 -11.74
CA MET A 16 14.73 13.07 -12.85
C MET A 16 16.12 13.68 -12.57
N LYS A 17 16.43 13.91 -11.29
CA LYS A 17 17.72 14.47 -10.86
C LYS A 17 18.82 13.41 -10.70
N GLY A 18 18.51 12.12 -10.90
CA GLY A 18 19.46 11.01 -10.81
C GLY A 18 19.95 10.70 -9.39
N GLU A 19 19.26 11.19 -8.35
CA GLU A 19 19.74 11.13 -6.95
C GLU A 19 19.34 9.85 -6.20
N MET A 20 18.67 8.90 -6.86
CA MET A 20 18.27 7.64 -6.23
C MET A 20 19.38 6.60 -6.43
N GLY A 21 20.35 6.59 -5.51
CA GLY A 21 21.28 5.46 -5.43
C GLY A 21 20.50 4.17 -5.18
N ASP A 22 20.84 3.10 -5.91
CA ASP A 22 20.32 1.75 -5.67
C ASP A 22 20.81 1.28 -4.28
N ASP A 23 20.04 1.64 -3.25
CA ASP A 23 20.22 1.11 -1.92
C ASP A 23 19.56 -0.28 -1.90
N SER A 24 20.27 -1.26 -2.43
CA SER A 24 19.87 -2.68 -2.51
C SER A 24 19.46 -3.29 -1.16
N ARG A 25 19.68 -2.57 -0.04
CA ARG A 25 19.27 -2.94 1.31
C ARG A 25 17.86 -2.47 1.69
N LYS A 26 17.22 -1.58 0.94
CA LYS A 26 15.87 -1.09 1.25
C LYS A 26 14.79 -1.92 0.54
N PRO A 27 13.75 -2.36 1.26
CA PRO A 27 12.60 -3.01 0.62
C PRO A 27 11.95 -2.01 -0.34
N LYS A 28 11.86 -2.41 -1.62
CA LYS A 28 11.24 -1.61 -2.68
C LYS A 28 9.72 -1.69 -2.52
N CYS A 29 9.06 -0.53 -2.49
CA CYS A 29 7.59 -0.52 -2.51
C CYS A 29 7.08 -0.69 -3.95
N LEU A 30 5.79 -1.02 -4.11
CA LEU A 30 5.17 -1.23 -5.42
C LEU A 30 5.49 -0.10 -6.43
N LEU A 31 5.41 1.16 -5.97
CA LEU A 31 5.68 2.32 -6.80
C LEU A 31 7.16 2.42 -7.22
N ASP A 32 8.11 1.98 -6.39
CA ASP A 32 9.53 1.94 -6.76
C ASP A 32 9.82 0.92 -7.86
N VAL A 33 9.09 -0.20 -7.85
CA VAL A 33 9.20 -1.22 -8.91
C VAL A 33 8.63 -0.69 -10.23
N LEU A 34 7.45 -0.07 -10.20
CA LEU A 34 6.81 0.47 -11.40
C LEU A 34 7.61 1.63 -12.04
N LEU A 35 8.19 2.51 -11.21
CA LEU A 35 9.04 3.59 -11.70
C LEU A 35 10.34 3.08 -12.33
N LYS A 36 10.90 1.99 -11.82
CA LYS A 36 12.07 1.33 -12.41
C LYS A 36 11.75 0.78 -13.82
N LEU A 37 10.63 0.08 -13.96
CA LEU A 37 10.16 -0.49 -15.24
C LEU A 37 9.88 0.59 -16.31
N HIS A 38 9.42 1.77 -15.89
CA HIS A 38 9.20 2.91 -16.77
C HIS A 38 10.50 3.56 -17.26
N MET A 39 11.47 3.77 -16.36
CA MET A 39 12.66 4.58 -16.64
C MET A 39 13.86 3.77 -17.15
N GLU A 40 14.07 2.54 -16.66
CA GLU A 40 15.20 1.69 -17.05
C GLU A 40 14.85 0.77 -18.21
N ASP A 41 13.75 0.02 -18.08
CA ASP A 41 13.37 -1.00 -19.07
C ASP A 41 12.48 -0.45 -20.19
N GLN A 42 11.95 0.78 -20.04
CA GLN A 42 11.00 1.44 -20.95
C GLN A 42 9.80 0.57 -21.35
N VAL A 43 9.42 -0.39 -20.51
CA VAL A 43 8.34 -1.34 -20.76
C VAL A 43 6.97 -0.73 -20.48
N LEU A 44 6.91 0.27 -19.60
CA LEU A 44 5.71 1.02 -19.28
C LEU A 44 5.90 2.49 -19.63
N ASP A 45 4.84 3.16 -20.06
CA ASP A 45 4.75 4.62 -20.19
C ASP A 45 4.18 5.24 -18.90
N GLU A 46 4.17 6.57 -18.81
CA GLU A 46 3.71 7.26 -17.60
C GLU A 46 2.24 6.98 -17.29
N GLU A 47 1.42 6.83 -18.34
CA GLU A 47 0.00 6.51 -18.20
C GLU A 47 -0.21 5.06 -17.74
N GLY A 48 0.54 4.11 -18.26
CA GLY A 48 0.52 2.72 -17.81
C GLY A 48 0.91 2.57 -16.34
N VAL A 49 1.92 3.30 -15.86
CA VAL A 49 2.27 3.30 -14.41
C VAL A 49 1.09 3.78 -13.57
N ARG A 50 0.38 4.83 -14.02
CA ARG A 50 -0.79 5.35 -13.31
C ARG A 50 -1.92 4.33 -13.28
N GLN A 51 -2.22 3.72 -14.43
CA GLN A 51 -3.28 2.72 -14.56
C GLN A 51 -3.04 1.50 -13.68
N GLU A 52 -1.81 1.00 -13.60
CA GLU A 52 -1.45 -0.12 -12.73
C GLU A 52 -1.63 0.25 -11.25
N VAL A 53 -1.15 1.42 -10.83
CA VAL A 53 -1.33 1.89 -9.44
C VAL A 53 -2.81 2.03 -9.08
N ASP A 54 -3.61 2.63 -9.97
CA ASP A 54 -5.06 2.79 -9.75
C ASP A 54 -5.77 1.43 -9.69
N THR A 55 -5.36 0.47 -10.52
CA THR A 55 -5.89 -0.90 -10.52
C THR A 55 -5.57 -1.64 -9.23
N PHE A 56 -4.32 -1.59 -8.75
CA PHE A 56 -3.93 -2.23 -7.49
C PHE A 56 -4.70 -1.68 -6.29
N ILE A 57 -4.88 -0.36 -6.23
CA ILE A 57 -5.64 0.28 -5.15
C ILE A 57 -7.12 -0.08 -5.25
N SER A 58 -7.71 -0.03 -6.44
CA SER A 58 -9.13 -0.34 -6.65
C SER A 58 -9.44 -1.81 -6.30
N ALA A 59 -8.65 -2.74 -6.83
CA ALA A 59 -8.82 -4.17 -6.58
C ALA A 59 -8.66 -4.49 -5.09
N GLY A 60 -7.70 -3.86 -4.41
CA GLY A 60 -7.46 -4.05 -2.98
C GLY A 60 -8.50 -3.39 -2.07
N HIS A 61 -9.05 -2.24 -2.47
CA HIS A 61 -9.96 -1.46 -1.63
C HIS A 61 -11.30 -2.16 -1.41
N ASP A 62 -12.03 -2.48 -2.48
CA ASP A 62 -13.41 -2.96 -2.35
C ASP A 62 -13.46 -4.39 -1.82
N SER A 63 -12.55 -5.26 -2.26
CA SER A 63 -12.47 -6.65 -1.81
C SER A 63 -12.09 -6.75 -0.33
N THR A 64 -11.05 -6.03 0.10
CA THR A 64 -10.62 -6.01 1.51
C THR A 64 -11.66 -5.34 2.39
N ALA A 65 -12.29 -4.25 1.94
CA ALA A 65 -13.35 -3.58 2.69
C ALA A 65 -14.54 -4.52 2.93
N VAL A 66 -14.96 -5.29 1.93
CA VAL A 66 -16.01 -6.30 2.09
C VAL A 66 -15.58 -7.41 3.05
N ALA A 67 -14.35 -7.93 2.92
CA ALA A 67 -13.83 -8.95 3.82
C ALA A 67 -13.80 -8.48 5.30
N VAL A 68 -13.31 -7.26 5.54
CA VAL A 68 -13.26 -6.64 6.87
C VAL A 68 -14.66 -6.41 7.42
N LYS A 69 -15.62 -5.95 6.60
CA LYS A 69 -17.02 -5.80 7.02
C LYS A 69 -17.61 -7.12 7.52
N TRP A 70 -17.44 -8.20 6.76
CA TRP A 70 -17.93 -9.52 7.17
C TRP A 70 -17.23 -10.05 8.41
N ALA A 71 -15.91 -9.86 8.51
CA ALA A 71 -15.16 -10.24 9.70
C ALA A 71 -15.68 -9.52 10.95
N LEU A 72 -15.86 -8.19 10.88
CA LEU A 72 -16.40 -7.39 11.99
C LEU A 72 -17.84 -7.77 12.32
N TYR A 73 -18.68 -8.03 11.31
CA TYR A 73 -20.04 -8.51 11.51
C TYR A 73 -20.07 -9.83 12.29
N LEU A 74 -19.25 -10.81 11.89
CA LEU A 74 -19.14 -12.09 12.59
C LEU A 74 -18.61 -11.90 14.01
N ILE A 75 -17.57 -11.09 14.21
CA ILE A 75 -17.02 -10.83 15.55
C ILE A 75 -18.08 -10.22 16.48
N GLY A 76 -18.91 -9.29 15.98
CA GLY A 76 -19.97 -8.67 16.78
C GLY A 76 -21.12 -9.61 17.15
N LEU A 77 -21.31 -10.71 16.42
CA LEU A 77 -22.31 -11.74 16.74
C LEU A 77 -21.86 -12.70 17.84
N TYR A 78 -20.54 -12.79 18.10
CA TYR A 78 -19.95 -13.74 19.04
C TYR A 78 -19.13 -12.99 20.12
N PRO A 79 -19.78 -12.54 21.22
CA PRO A 79 -19.14 -11.78 22.30
C PRO A 79 -17.89 -12.48 22.88
N GLU A 80 -17.90 -13.81 22.96
CA GLU A 80 -16.77 -14.61 23.43
C GLU A 80 -15.54 -14.54 22.51
N VAL A 81 -15.74 -14.30 21.23
CA VAL A 81 -14.67 -14.07 20.25
C VAL A 81 -14.16 -12.64 20.38
N GLN A 82 -15.06 -11.68 20.53
CA GLN A 82 -14.71 -10.28 20.74
C GLN A 82 -13.86 -10.07 21.99
N ASP A 83 -14.22 -10.70 23.12
CA ASP A 83 -13.48 -10.62 24.37
C ASP A 83 -12.06 -11.21 24.26
N LYS A 84 -11.92 -12.35 23.55
CA LYS A 84 -10.60 -12.94 23.27
C LYS A 84 -9.73 -12.02 22.42
N ILE A 85 -10.30 -11.34 21.43
CA ILE A 85 -9.59 -10.37 20.58
C ILE A 85 -9.14 -9.18 21.42
N HIS A 86 -10.02 -8.59 22.23
CA HIS A 86 -9.68 -7.47 23.11
C HIS A 86 -8.58 -7.82 24.12
N GLN A 87 -8.65 -8.99 24.75
CA GLN A 87 -7.62 -9.43 25.69
C GLN A 87 -6.25 -9.55 25.00
N ARG A 88 -6.19 -10.18 23.82
CA ARG A 88 -4.95 -10.33 23.05
C ARG A 88 -4.41 -8.99 22.54
N ALA A 89 -5.29 -8.09 22.10
CA ALA A 89 -4.90 -6.76 21.64
C ALA A 89 -4.34 -5.92 22.79
N GLY A 90 -5.00 -5.91 23.95
CA GLY A 90 -4.54 -5.20 25.15
C GLY A 90 -3.18 -5.68 25.65
N GLN A 91 -2.93 -7.00 25.64
CA GLN A 91 -1.62 -7.55 26.00
C GLN A 91 -0.47 -7.08 25.09
N ARG A 92 -0.71 -6.99 23.78
CA ARG A 92 0.33 -6.64 22.80
C ARG A 92 0.57 -5.14 22.67
N ILE A 93 -0.45 -4.32 22.88
CA ILE A 93 -0.38 -2.85 22.75
C ILE A 93 0.06 -2.19 24.05
N GLY A 94 -0.20 -2.83 25.21
CA GLY A 94 0.27 -2.36 26.51
C GLY A 94 1.71 -2.77 26.89
N SER A 95 2.47 -3.39 25.97
CA SER A 95 3.90 -3.69 26.10
C SER A 95 4.72 -2.70 25.27
#